data_AF-A0A820BWH3-F1
#
_entry.id   AF-A0A820BWH3-F1
#
_cell.length_a   1.000
_cell.length_b   1.000
_cell.length_c   1.000
_cell.angle_alpha   90.00
_cell.angle_beta   90.00
_cell.angle_gamma   90.00
#
_symmetry.space_group_name_H-M   'P 1'
#
loop_
_entity.id
_entity.type
_entity.pdbx_description
1 polymer ?
#
loop_
_entity_poly.entity_id
_entity_poly.type
_entity_poly.pdbx_seq_one_letter_code
_entity_poly.pdbx_strand_id
1 'polypeptide(L)'
;MPKLNKRRSLGRMHMRKRWPYQRVLSECESTSEEEITQDEDNDEFLRFTDKLEVDDIGDIFELIKDKTGLKLPTVLLYMTLRYFDIKWLECDEFFKKIGALTIKTASKWANIFLSSSFDEFISEDRGGRHVSSFYDAFPDIELSAKSYSVERCAAKAASFDAFQLAKFINEQFYILTSSKQDSNDSLIRSVQSCRLDLRRWGARFESNSQRPYFEGHERQDVVQHRTDFLQHFLPRKNLYYLISEGTKPKWQIPTVKRPVILIFHDESTFRSGEVSAKRWLYENRAPFYSKGRGRSKMLSDFITMHPCGPFFQISPAEYDKALEKYPELDDEQDVDYIERSASASILVGYDAYFDNATILTQFERFFKLLKFKTCFKSHDIEIIVDNARTHSARAYNLLDFGKGISTSCPVDQLKWVDVNGVIQSLSCYFPQGPNRGRSKGLYVIAVELKCNPSPKAKLNDLRQLLARHPAFQNISRLEQLAQKYNISVIFCPKFHCEINAIEGCWAHMK
;
A
#
# COMPACT_ATOMS: atom_id res chain seq x y z
N MET A 1 26.61 -43.13 -49.60
CA MET A 1 27.31 -41.86 -49.94
C MET A 1 26.31 -40.73 -50.08
N PRO A 2 26.46 -39.65 -49.29
CA PRO A 2 26.00 -38.33 -49.72
C PRO A 2 27.09 -37.25 -49.59
N LYS A 3 27.37 -36.64 -50.75
CA LYS A 3 27.88 -35.29 -51.06
C LYS A 3 28.62 -34.49 -49.97
N LEU A 4 29.95 -34.52 -50.07
CA LEU A 4 30.90 -33.54 -49.50
C LEU A 4 30.68 -32.15 -50.13
N ASN A 5 30.37 -31.15 -49.30
CA ASN A 5 30.40 -29.74 -49.70
C ASN A 5 31.81 -29.17 -49.52
N LYS A 6 32.41 -28.79 -50.66
CA LYS A 6 33.68 -28.07 -50.79
C LYS A 6 33.61 -26.71 -50.08
N ARG A 7 34.40 -26.51 -49.02
CA ARG A 7 34.84 -25.16 -48.61
C ARG A 7 36.24 -24.91 -49.17
N ARG A 8 36.37 -23.80 -49.88
CA ARG A 8 37.57 -23.30 -50.55
C ARG A 8 38.70 -23.08 -49.54
N SER A 9 39.80 -23.81 -49.71
CA SER A 9 41.12 -23.46 -49.19
C SER A 9 41.69 -22.31 -50.04
N LEU A 10 41.83 -21.13 -49.47
CA LEU A 10 42.71 -20.09 -50.03
C LEU A 10 44.06 -20.25 -49.33
N GLY A 11 44.96 -20.98 -49.99
CA GLY A 11 46.36 -21.05 -49.59
C GLY A 11 47.05 -19.71 -49.88
N ARG A 12 47.89 -19.25 -48.94
CA ARG A 12 48.93 -18.26 -49.23
C ARG A 12 50.26 -19.00 -49.42
N MET A 13 50.70 -19.08 -50.67
CA MET A 13 52.08 -19.41 -51.06
C MET A 13 52.83 -18.08 -51.24
N HIS A 14 53.95 -17.85 -50.55
CA HIS A 14 55.29 -17.98 -51.13
C HIS A 14 56.45 -17.44 -50.25
N MET A 15 57.51 -18.24 -50.28
CA MET A 15 58.94 -17.90 -50.32
C MET A 15 59.65 -17.26 -49.12
N ARG A 16 60.31 -18.18 -48.40
CA ARG A 16 61.64 -18.08 -47.76
C ARG A 16 62.56 -16.99 -48.36
N LYS A 17 63.05 -16.09 -47.51
CA LYS A 17 64.42 -15.58 -47.58
C LYS A 17 65.17 -16.01 -46.32
N ARG A 18 66.14 -16.91 -46.50
CA ARG A 18 67.23 -17.17 -45.56
C ARG A 18 68.22 -16.00 -45.62
N TRP A 19 68.95 -15.77 -44.52
CA TRP A 19 70.42 -15.64 -44.37
C TRP A 19 70.71 -14.93 -43.00
N PRO A 20 71.93 -14.93 -42.44
CA PRO A 20 72.56 -16.07 -41.78
C PRO A 20 73.27 -15.69 -40.44
N TYR A 21 73.80 -16.72 -39.75
CA TYR A 21 75.06 -16.70 -38.96
C TYR A 21 75.26 -15.74 -37.76
N GLN A 22 75.29 -16.37 -36.58
CA GLN A 22 76.26 -16.24 -35.46
C GLN A 22 77.29 -15.09 -35.45
N ARG A 23 77.32 -14.36 -34.32
CA ARG A 23 78.52 -14.12 -33.46
C ARG A 23 78.07 -13.60 -32.09
N VAL A 24 78.23 -14.39 -31.02
CA VAL A 24 79.38 -14.39 -30.07
C VAL A 24 79.25 -13.31 -28.99
N LEU A 25 79.11 -13.80 -27.76
CA LEU A 25 79.28 -13.12 -26.48
C LEU A 25 80.68 -12.48 -26.37
N SER A 26 80.78 -11.26 -25.82
CA SER A 26 81.86 -10.90 -24.90
C SER A 26 81.52 -9.62 -24.11
N GLU A 27 82.14 -9.55 -22.94
CA GLU A 27 81.89 -8.67 -21.80
C GLU A 27 82.38 -7.21 -21.94
N CYS A 28 81.81 -6.39 -21.05
CA CYS A 28 82.43 -5.33 -20.23
C CYS A 28 82.76 -3.93 -20.78
N GLU A 29 82.43 -2.98 -19.89
CA GLU A 29 83.08 -1.69 -19.56
C GLU A 29 82.51 -0.35 -20.04
N SER A 30 81.86 0.31 -19.05
CA SER A 30 82.11 1.67 -18.52
C SER A 30 81.66 2.93 -19.27
N THR A 31 80.76 3.65 -18.57
CA THR A 31 80.62 5.12 -18.37
C THR A 31 80.55 6.08 -19.56
N SER A 32 79.40 6.74 -19.68
CA SER A 32 79.30 8.21 -19.73
C SER A 32 77.88 8.65 -19.36
N GLU A 33 77.77 9.53 -18.37
CA GLU A 33 76.57 10.34 -18.10
C GLU A 33 76.36 11.28 -19.28
N GLU A 34 75.21 11.18 -19.97
CA GLU A 34 74.71 12.27 -20.83
C GLU A 34 73.18 12.24 -20.85
N GLU A 35 72.64 13.32 -20.29
CA GLU A 35 71.33 13.96 -20.49
C GLU A 35 70.06 13.10 -20.47
N ILE A 36 69.36 13.24 -19.33
CA ILE A 36 67.90 13.08 -19.24
C ILE A 36 67.26 14.16 -20.12
N THR A 37 66.97 13.83 -21.37
CA THR A 37 65.88 14.45 -22.11
C THR A 37 64.60 13.71 -21.72
N GLN A 38 63.73 14.41 -20.99
CA GLN A 38 62.33 14.02 -20.82
C GLN A 38 61.66 14.05 -22.18
N ASP A 39 61.70 12.92 -22.89
CA ASP A 39 60.70 12.66 -23.92
C ASP A 39 59.45 12.16 -23.19
N GLU A 40 58.47 13.06 -23.11
CA GLU A 40 57.08 12.74 -22.82
C GLU A 40 56.62 11.72 -23.87
N ASP A 41 56.76 10.43 -23.57
CA ASP A 41 56.10 9.38 -24.32
C ASP A 41 54.59 9.58 -24.16
N ASN A 42 54.02 10.19 -25.20
CA ASN A 42 52.63 10.07 -25.61
C ASN A 42 52.32 8.57 -25.74
N ASP A 43 51.98 7.96 -24.61
CA ASP A 43 51.47 6.59 -24.55
C ASP A 43 50.02 6.64 -25.05
N GLU A 44 49.89 6.76 -26.36
CA GLU A 44 48.64 6.58 -27.10
C GLU A 44 48.09 5.20 -26.68
N PHE A 45 46.94 5.21 -26.00
CA PHE A 45 46.28 4.05 -25.38
C PHE A 45 46.04 2.91 -26.40
N LEU A 46 47.07 2.10 -26.66
CA LEU A 46 46.99 0.90 -27.50
C LEU A 46 46.05 -0.09 -26.83
N ARG A 47 45.03 -0.58 -27.57
CA ARG A 47 44.07 -1.56 -27.05
C ARG A 47 44.79 -2.85 -26.68
N PHE A 48 44.31 -3.58 -25.68
CA PHE A 48 44.88 -4.86 -25.25
C PHE A 48 45.17 -5.83 -26.40
N THR A 49 44.29 -5.89 -27.40
CA THR A 49 44.48 -6.77 -28.57
C THR A 49 45.59 -6.33 -29.52
N ASP A 50 46.02 -5.08 -29.44
CA ASP A 50 47.06 -4.50 -30.30
C ASP A 50 48.46 -4.72 -29.69
N LYS A 51 48.51 -5.15 -28.43
CA LYS A 51 49.73 -5.54 -27.69
C LYS A 51 50.01 -7.05 -27.74
N LEU A 52 49.16 -7.83 -28.40
CA LEU A 52 49.25 -9.28 -28.46
C LEU A 52 49.46 -9.74 -29.90
N GLU A 53 50.32 -10.75 -30.08
CA GLU A 53 50.43 -11.52 -31.33
C GLU A 53 49.21 -12.43 -31.46
N VAL A 54 48.05 -11.83 -31.79
CA VAL A 54 46.75 -12.51 -31.80
C VAL A 54 46.73 -13.71 -32.76
N ASP A 55 47.46 -13.62 -33.87
CA ASP A 55 47.56 -14.69 -34.86
C ASP A 55 48.31 -15.91 -34.29
N ASP A 56 49.45 -15.70 -33.63
CA ASP A 56 50.24 -16.78 -33.00
C ASP A 56 49.49 -17.41 -31.81
N ILE A 57 48.81 -16.60 -31.01
CA ILE A 57 47.95 -17.10 -29.93
C ILE A 57 46.75 -17.87 -30.50
N GLY A 58 46.20 -17.42 -31.64
CA GLY A 58 45.16 -18.11 -32.38
C GLY A 58 45.60 -19.50 -32.86
N ASP A 59 46.80 -19.61 -33.42
CA ASP A 59 47.38 -20.88 -33.86
C ASP A 59 47.65 -21.84 -32.70
N ILE A 60 48.15 -21.33 -31.57
CA ILE A 60 48.32 -22.12 -30.34
C ILE A 60 46.97 -22.58 -29.80
N PHE A 61 45.96 -21.70 -29.79
CA PHE A 61 44.62 -22.02 -29.34
C PHE A 61 43.99 -23.13 -30.20
N GLU A 62 44.15 -23.07 -31.52
CA GLU A 62 43.68 -24.09 -32.45
C GLU A 62 44.34 -25.45 -32.19
N LEU A 63 45.65 -25.46 -31.92
CA LEU A 63 46.39 -26.68 -31.59
C LEU A 63 45.91 -27.33 -30.29
N ILE A 64 45.58 -26.52 -29.27
CA ILE A 64 45.06 -27.00 -27.98
C ILE A 64 43.61 -27.47 -28.12
N LYS A 65 42.80 -26.73 -28.89
CA LYS A 65 41.41 -27.08 -29.20
C LYS A 65 41.30 -28.48 -29.79
N ASP A 66 42.19 -28.86 -30.70
CA ASP A 66 42.17 -30.17 -31.34
C ASP A 66 42.38 -31.33 -30.36
N LYS A 67 43.08 -31.11 -29.23
CA LYS A 67 43.34 -32.14 -28.22
C LYS A 67 42.32 -32.19 -27.09
N THR A 68 41.72 -31.05 -26.75
CA THR A 68 40.94 -30.88 -25.50
C THR A 68 39.48 -30.50 -25.75
N GLY A 69 39.10 -30.29 -27.01
CA GLY A 69 37.83 -29.68 -27.38
C GLY A 69 37.83 -28.17 -27.13
N LEU A 70 36.80 -27.48 -27.62
CA LEU A 70 36.72 -26.01 -27.57
C LEU A 70 36.44 -25.46 -26.16
N LYS A 71 35.82 -26.24 -25.29
CA LYS A 71 35.28 -25.79 -24.00
C LYS A 71 36.37 -25.49 -22.97
N LEU A 72 37.25 -26.45 -22.69
CA LEU A 72 38.31 -26.33 -21.68
C LEU A 72 39.30 -25.17 -21.95
N PRO A 73 39.92 -25.06 -23.14
CA PRO A 73 40.88 -23.98 -23.40
C PRO A 73 40.22 -22.61 -23.38
N THR A 74 38.96 -22.49 -23.84
CA THR A 74 38.23 -21.22 -23.77
C THR A 74 38.03 -20.76 -22.32
N VAL A 75 37.67 -21.69 -21.43
CA VAL A 75 37.36 -21.37 -20.02
C VAL A 75 38.62 -20.99 -19.25
N LEU A 76 39.72 -21.74 -19.43
CA LEU A 76 41.00 -21.41 -18.82
C LEU A 76 41.52 -20.06 -19.30
N LEU A 77 41.43 -19.79 -20.60
CA LEU A 77 41.84 -18.52 -21.17
C LEU A 77 40.99 -17.37 -20.63
N TYR A 78 39.68 -17.57 -20.51
CA TYR A 78 38.77 -16.58 -19.93
C TYR A 78 39.16 -16.27 -18.48
N MET A 79 39.33 -17.31 -17.64
CA MET A 79 39.72 -17.13 -16.24
C MET A 79 41.05 -16.40 -16.10
N THR A 80 42.04 -16.71 -16.94
CA THR A 80 43.34 -16.02 -16.96
C THR A 80 43.20 -14.56 -17.34
N LEU A 81 42.44 -14.23 -18.39
CA LEU A 81 42.21 -12.83 -18.78
C LEU A 81 41.47 -12.04 -17.69
N ARG A 82 40.49 -12.68 -17.03
CA ARG A 82 39.80 -12.07 -15.90
C ARG A 82 40.70 -11.89 -14.67
N TYR A 83 41.65 -12.79 -14.44
CA TYR A 83 42.66 -12.67 -13.37
C TYR A 83 43.61 -11.49 -13.59
N PHE A 84 43.92 -11.16 -14.84
CA PHE A 84 44.72 -9.97 -15.20
C PHE A 84 43.88 -8.69 -15.38
N ASP A 85 42.66 -8.65 -14.81
CA ASP A 85 41.75 -7.50 -14.87
C ASP A 85 41.40 -7.01 -16.30
N ILE A 86 41.51 -7.89 -17.30
CA ILE A 86 41.15 -7.54 -18.67
C ILE A 86 39.64 -7.37 -18.77
N LYS A 87 39.22 -6.23 -19.32
CA LYS A 87 37.81 -5.84 -19.43
C LYS A 87 37.03 -6.83 -20.29
N TRP A 88 35.73 -6.91 -20.00
CA TRP A 88 34.84 -7.87 -20.65
C TRP A 88 34.76 -7.67 -22.16
N LEU A 89 34.67 -6.40 -22.60
CA LEU A 89 34.62 -6.04 -24.02
C LEU A 89 35.89 -6.46 -24.76
N GLU A 90 37.06 -6.23 -24.16
CA GLU A 90 38.36 -6.58 -24.72
C GLU A 90 38.53 -8.10 -24.83
N CYS A 91 38.06 -8.85 -23.82
CA CYS A 91 38.00 -10.30 -23.86
C CYS A 91 37.07 -10.82 -24.98
N ASP A 92 35.91 -10.18 -25.21
CA ASP A 92 34.96 -10.60 -26.24
C ASP A 92 35.51 -10.34 -27.66
N GLU A 93 36.16 -9.19 -27.87
CA GLU A 93 36.85 -8.89 -29.13
C GLU A 93 38.00 -9.87 -29.38
N PHE A 94 38.78 -10.18 -28.35
CA PHE A 94 39.86 -11.16 -28.43
C PHE A 94 39.35 -12.57 -28.75
N PHE A 95 38.29 -13.02 -28.07
CA PHE A 95 37.72 -14.36 -28.27
C PHE A 95 37.15 -14.56 -29.67
N LYS A 96 36.56 -13.50 -30.25
CA LYS A 96 36.11 -13.50 -31.65
C LYS A 96 37.26 -13.66 -32.64
N LYS A 97 38.42 -13.04 -32.37
CA LYS A 97 39.59 -13.12 -33.26
C LYS A 97 40.20 -14.53 -33.28
N ILE A 98 40.25 -15.20 -32.14
CA ILE A 98 40.85 -16.55 -32.01
C ILE A 98 39.85 -17.71 -32.21
N GLY A 99 38.58 -17.43 -32.47
CA GLY A 99 37.56 -18.47 -32.68
C GLY A 99 37.15 -19.26 -31.43
N ALA A 100 37.29 -18.67 -30.24
CA ALA A 100 36.86 -19.26 -28.97
C ALA A 100 35.33 -19.24 -28.80
N LEU A 101 34.80 -19.90 -27.75
CA LEU A 101 33.39 -19.72 -27.36
C LEU A 101 33.10 -18.26 -27.04
N THR A 102 31.83 -17.84 -27.16
CA THR A 102 31.44 -16.49 -26.74
C THR A 102 31.77 -16.27 -25.28
N ILE A 103 32.13 -15.04 -24.91
CA ILE A 103 32.52 -14.71 -23.53
C ILE A 103 31.42 -15.05 -22.51
N LYS A 104 30.14 -14.96 -22.90
CA LYS A 104 28.99 -15.37 -22.08
C LYS A 104 29.03 -16.87 -21.78
N THR A 105 29.36 -17.68 -22.78
CA THR A 105 29.47 -19.14 -22.65
C THR A 105 30.71 -19.51 -21.85
N ALA A 106 31.82 -18.80 -22.05
CA ALA A 106 33.06 -18.97 -21.29
C ALA A 106 32.83 -18.65 -19.80
N SER A 107 32.17 -17.54 -19.48
CA SER A 107 31.81 -17.16 -18.11
C SER A 107 30.92 -18.19 -17.43
N LYS A 108 29.86 -18.65 -18.12
CA LYS A 108 29.01 -19.72 -17.61
C LYS A 108 29.82 -20.95 -17.22
N TRP A 109 30.65 -21.44 -18.12
CA TRP A 109 31.44 -22.65 -17.86
C TRP A 109 32.54 -22.41 -16.82
N ALA A 110 33.09 -21.20 -16.72
CA ALA A 110 34.01 -20.84 -15.64
C ALA A 110 33.31 -20.87 -14.28
N ASN A 111 32.09 -20.35 -14.18
CA ASN A 111 31.31 -20.44 -12.95
C ASN A 111 31.02 -21.90 -12.58
N ILE A 112 30.64 -22.75 -13.54
CA ILE A 112 30.44 -24.19 -13.30
C ILE A 112 31.75 -24.86 -12.86
N PHE A 113 32.86 -24.56 -13.55
CA PHE A 113 34.21 -25.05 -13.23
C PHE A 113 34.64 -24.69 -11.80
N LEU A 114 34.25 -23.50 -11.32
CA LEU A 114 34.59 -23.00 -9.99
C LEU A 114 33.63 -23.48 -8.88
N SER A 115 32.36 -23.73 -9.20
CA SER A 115 31.29 -23.92 -8.21
C SER A 115 30.71 -25.34 -8.12
N SER A 116 30.90 -26.17 -9.16
CA SER A 116 30.23 -27.47 -9.32
C SER A 116 31.23 -28.63 -9.46
N SER A 117 30.76 -29.89 -9.48
CA SER A 117 31.64 -31.03 -9.76
C SER A 117 32.23 -30.90 -11.17
N PHE A 118 33.53 -31.22 -11.32
CA PHE A 118 34.21 -31.27 -12.60
C PHE A 118 33.49 -32.20 -13.61
N ASP A 119 32.69 -33.14 -13.12
CA ASP A 119 31.85 -34.02 -13.94
C ASP A 119 30.81 -33.26 -14.79
N GLU A 120 30.17 -32.22 -14.23
CA GLU A 120 29.22 -31.36 -14.96
C GLU A 120 29.95 -30.48 -15.99
N PHE A 121 31.18 -30.10 -15.68
CA PHE A 121 32.03 -29.43 -16.64
C PHE A 121 32.45 -30.35 -17.78
N ILE A 122 32.70 -31.65 -17.55
CA ILE A 122 33.10 -32.58 -18.60
C ILE A 122 31.90 -33.07 -19.42
N SER A 123 30.71 -33.19 -18.83
CA SER A 123 29.55 -33.75 -19.52
C SER A 123 29.28 -33.03 -20.84
N GLU A 124 29.31 -33.78 -21.94
CA GLU A 124 28.73 -33.36 -23.21
C GLU A 124 27.22 -33.61 -23.09
N ASP A 125 26.41 -32.57 -22.96
CA ASP A 125 24.96 -32.64 -22.79
C ASP A 125 24.27 -33.38 -23.96
N ARG A 126 24.33 -34.71 -23.96
CA ARG A 126 23.55 -35.59 -24.84
C ARG A 126 22.26 -35.98 -24.12
N GLY A 127 21.41 -34.98 -23.85
CA GLY A 127 20.07 -35.22 -23.29
C GLY A 127 19.42 -33.96 -22.73
N GLY A 128 18.45 -33.40 -23.47
CA GLY A 128 17.57 -32.31 -23.03
C GLY A 128 18.10 -30.90 -23.26
N ARG A 129 17.26 -29.97 -23.76
CA ARG A 129 17.62 -28.56 -23.88
C ARG A 129 17.67 -27.93 -22.49
N HIS A 130 18.84 -27.91 -21.85
CA HIS A 130 19.07 -26.98 -20.75
C HIS A 130 19.17 -25.57 -21.33
N VAL A 131 18.10 -24.77 -21.18
CA VAL A 131 18.12 -23.37 -21.60
C VAL A 131 18.98 -22.62 -20.59
N SER A 132 20.19 -22.21 -20.99
CA SER A 132 21.09 -21.41 -20.17
C SER A 132 20.36 -20.17 -19.64
N SER A 133 20.37 -19.97 -18.34
CA SER A 133 19.85 -18.74 -17.74
C SER A 133 20.82 -17.60 -18.01
N PHE A 134 20.29 -16.38 -18.12
CA PHE A 134 21.10 -15.16 -18.14
C PHE A 134 22.04 -15.09 -16.93
N TYR A 135 21.57 -15.52 -15.76
CA TYR A 135 22.33 -15.47 -14.52
C TYR A 135 23.45 -16.52 -14.44
N ASP A 136 23.44 -17.58 -15.27
CA ASP A 136 24.54 -18.54 -15.34
C ASP A 136 25.85 -17.84 -15.75
N ALA A 137 25.74 -16.81 -16.61
CA ALA A 137 26.88 -16.01 -17.05
C ALA A 137 27.14 -14.79 -16.15
N PHE A 138 26.16 -14.39 -15.33
CA PHE A 138 26.18 -13.16 -14.52
C PHE A 138 25.59 -13.37 -13.11
N PRO A 139 26.22 -14.21 -12.28
CA PRO A 139 25.70 -14.56 -10.95
C PRO A 139 25.66 -13.35 -9.99
N ASP A 140 26.62 -12.42 -10.10
CA ASP A 140 26.67 -11.22 -9.25
C ASP A 140 25.48 -10.28 -9.50
N ILE A 141 25.02 -10.22 -10.76
CA ILE A 141 23.83 -9.47 -11.13
C ILE A 141 22.60 -10.12 -10.50
N GLU A 142 22.52 -11.46 -10.44
CA GLU A 142 21.42 -12.16 -9.77
C GLU A 142 21.35 -11.81 -8.29
N LEU A 143 22.49 -11.88 -7.59
CA LEU A 143 22.58 -11.60 -6.16
C LEU A 143 22.17 -10.15 -5.84
N SER A 144 22.67 -9.21 -6.63
CA SER A 144 22.35 -7.79 -6.49
C SER A 144 20.89 -7.49 -6.82
N ALA A 145 20.35 -8.08 -7.89
CA ALA A 145 18.96 -7.90 -8.30
C ALA A 145 17.97 -8.50 -7.29
N LYS A 146 18.29 -9.68 -6.73
CA LYS A 146 17.51 -10.29 -5.65
C LYS A 146 17.50 -9.39 -4.42
N SER A 147 18.66 -8.91 -3.98
CA SER A 147 18.78 -8.00 -2.83
C SER A 147 18.00 -6.71 -3.02
N TYR A 148 18.15 -6.07 -4.19
CA TYR A 148 17.40 -4.89 -4.59
C TYR A 148 15.88 -5.13 -4.53
N SER A 149 15.40 -6.25 -5.08
CA SER A 149 13.98 -6.56 -5.09
C SER A 149 13.41 -6.77 -3.68
N VAL A 150 14.16 -7.42 -2.79
CA VAL A 150 13.76 -7.65 -1.40
C VAL A 150 13.64 -6.34 -0.63
N GLU A 151 14.63 -5.45 -0.78
CA GLU A 151 14.62 -4.12 -0.15
C GLU A 151 13.43 -3.28 -0.65
N ARG A 152 13.22 -3.25 -1.98
CA ARG A 152 12.16 -2.46 -2.60
C ARG A 152 10.76 -2.97 -2.31
N CYS A 153 10.57 -4.29 -2.21
CA CYS A 153 9.29 -4.88 -1.78
C CYS A 153 9.00 -4.58 -0.30
N ALA A 154 10.03 -4.47 0.54
CA ALA A 154 9.90 -4.11 1.96
C ALA A 154 9.72 -2.59 2.19
N ALA A 155 9.84 -1.76 1.16
CA ALA A 155 9.69 -0.31 1.30
C ALA A 155 8.21 0.08 1.53
N LYS A 156 7.98 1.04 2.45
CA LYS A 156 6.62 1.55 2.77
C LYS A 156 5.88 2.14 1.56
N ALA A 157 6.62 2.73 0.62
CA ALA A 157 6.07 3.39 -0.57
C ALA A 157 5.44 2.42 -1.58
N ALA A 158 5.82 1.14 -1.55
CA ALA A 158 5.19 0.08 -2.34
C ALA A 158 5.13 0.29 -3.86
N SER A 159 5.99 1.16 -4.43
CA SER A 159 5.98 1.51 -5.86
C SER A 159 6.79 0.56 -6.74
N PHE A 160 7.25 -0.57 -6.18
CA PHE A 160 8.12 -1.51 -6.88
C PHE A 160 7.36 -2.36 -7.90
N ASP A 161 7.86 -2.38 -9.13
CA ASP A 161 7.37 -3.22 -10.21
C ASP A 161 8.51 -3.94 -10.95
N ALA A 162 8.11 -4.86 -11.85
CA ALA A 162 9.08 -5.62 -12.64
C ALA A 162 9.85 -4.75 -13.66
N PHE A 163 9.35 -3.56 -13.99
CA PHE A 163 10.04 -2.63 -14.88
C PHE A 163 11.23 -1.97 -14.16
N GLN A 164 11.04 -1.56 -12.90
CA GLN A 164 12.13 -1.06 -12.05
C GLN A 164 13.22 -2.12 -11.85
N LEU A 165 12.85 -3.40 -11.67
CA LEU A 165 13.83 -4.49 -11.62
C LEU A 165 14.60 -4.63 -12.94
N ALA A 166 13.90 -4.56 -14.08
CA ALA A 166 14.54 -4.65 -15.38
C ALA A 166 15.53 -3.50 -15.63
N LYS A 167 15.17 -2.28 -15.22
CA LYS A 167 16.05 -1.11 -15.28
C LYS A 167 17.30 -1.29 -14.40
N PHE A 168 17.12 -1.77 -13.17
CA PHE A 168 18.24 -2.07 -12.28
C PHE A 168 19.20 -3.10 -12.89
N ILE A 169 18.68 -4.20 -13.42
CA ILE A 169 19.49 -5.24 -14.08
C ILE A 169 20.23 -4.68 -15.30
N ASN A 170 19.58 -3.81 -16.07
CA ASN A 170 20.18 -3.16 -17.22
C ASN A 170 21.37 -2.28 -16.81
N GLU A 171 21.22 -1.46 -15.78
CA GLU A 171 22.29 -0.63 -15.22
C GLU A 171 23.47 -1.48 -14.72
N GLN A 172 23.20 -2.54 -13.94
CA GLN A 172 24.24 -3.43 -13.42
C GLN A 172 24.99 -4.16 -14.54
N PHE A 173 24.29 -4.54 -15.62
CA PHE A 173 24.92 -5.19 -16.77
C PHE A 173 25.95 -4.27 -17.44
N TYR A 174 25.59 -3.02 -17.74
CA TYR A 174 26.51 -2.10 -18.41
C TYR A 174 27.70 -1.69 -17.52
N ILE A 175 27.48 -1.58 -16.21
CA ILE A 175 28.57 -1.39 -15.24
C ILE A 175 29.55 -2.57 -15.31
N LEU A 176 29.04 -3.81 -15.26
CA LEU A 176 29.87 -5.01 -15.26
C LEU A 176 30.62 -5.23 -16.57
N THR A 177 29.95 -5.00 -17.71
CA THR A 177 30.56 -5.27 -19.03
C THR A 177 31.34 -4.08 -19.59
N SER A 178 31.28 -2.91 -18.95
CA SER A 178 31.86 -1.64 -19.45
C SER A 178 31.43 -1.30 -20.88
N SER A 179 30.23 -1.74 -21.28
CA SER A 179 29.68 -1.51 -22.62
C SER A 179 28.81 -0.26 -22.63
N LYS A 180 28.66 0.39 -23.79
CA LYS A 180 27.71 1.52 -23.95
C LYS A 180 26.32 0.97 -24.28
N GLN A 181 25.30 1.64 -23.76
CA GLN A 181 23.92 1.33 -24.12
C GLN A 181 23.68 1.67 -25.59
N ASP A 182 23.15 0.71 -26.35
CA ASP A 182 22.74 0.94 -27.74
C ASP A 182 21.61 1.98 -27.80
N SER A 183 21.51 2.73 -28.89
CA SER A 183 20.45 3.75 -29.10
C SER A 183 19.04 3.15 -29.20
N ASN A 184 18.93 1.84 -29.34
CA ASN A 184 17.68 1.11 -29.16
C ASN A 184 17.42 0.94 -27.66
N ASP A 185 16.32 1.50 -27.17
CA ASP A 185 15.89 1.52 -25.76
C ASP A 185 15.46 0.13 -25.21
N SER A 186 16.05 -0.95 -25.75
CA SER A 186 15.74 -2.33 -25.38
C SER A 186 16.49 -2.75 -24.12
N LEU A 187 15.74 -3.16 -23.10
CA LEU A 187 16.28 -3.70 -21.85
C LEU A 187 16.98 -5.05 -22.09
N ILE A 188 18.17 -5.23 -21.49
CA ILE A 188 18.93 -6.49 -21.54
C ILE A 188 18.11 -7.69 -21.05
N ARG A 189 17.25 -7.46 -20.06
CA ARG A 189 16.30 -8.44 -19.54
C ARG A 189 14.90 -7.88 -19.59
N SER A 190 14.00 -8.58 -20.28
CA SER A 190 12.63 -8.10 -20.46
C SER A 190 11.88 -8.02 -19.13
N VAL A 191 10.88 -7.13 -19.07
CA VAL A 191 9.97 -7.02 -17.92
C VAL A 191 9.28 -8.36 -17.62
N GLN A 192 8.95 -9.14 -18.65
CA GLN A 192 8.33 -10.46 -18.51
C GLN A 192 9.29 -11.47 -17.85
N SER A 193 10.56 -11.49 -18.25
CA SER A 193 11.58 -12.32 -17.59
C SER A 193 11.77 -11.91 -16.14
N CYS A 194 11.82 -10.61 -15.85
CA CYS A 194 11.94 -10.10 -14.49
C CYS A 194 10.77 -10.53 -13.58
N ARG A 195 9.55 -10.64 -14.12
CA ARG A 195 8.41 -11.23 -13.37
C ARG A 195 8.61 -12.70 -13.03
N LEU A 196 9.22 -13.47 -13.93
CA LEU A 196 9.54 -14.87 -13.67
C LEU A 196 10.64 -14.99 -12.61
N ASP A 197 11.63 -14.11 -12.63
CA ASP A 197 12.71 -14.10 -11.64
C ASP A 197 12.20 -13.78 -10.25
N LEU A 198 11.34 -12.76 -10.12
CA LEU A 198 10.68 -12.45 -8.85
C LEU A 198 9.96 -13.67 -8.27
N ARG A 199 9.22 -14.42 -9.09
CA ARG A 199 8.57 -15.67 -8.66
C ARG A 199 9.58 -16.75 -8.25
N ARG A 200 10.65 -16.93 -9.04
CA ARG A 200 11.73 -17.88 -8.73
C ARG A 200 12.43 -17.56 -7.42
N TRP A 201 12.59 -16.28 -7.10
CA TRP A 201 13.19 -15.81 -5.85
C TRP A 201 12.24 -15.86 -4.65
N GLY A 202 10.98 -16.27 -4.85
CA GLY A 202 9.99 -16.44 -3.79
C GLY A 202 9.04 -15.26 -3.59
N ALA A 203 9.07 -14.24 -4.47
CA ALA A 203 8.11 -13.15 -4.42
C ALA A 203 6.76 -13.55 -5.03
N ARG A 204 5.67 -13.10 -4.41
CA ARG A 204 4.30 -13.30 -4.89
C ARG A 204 3.64 -11.98 -5.22
N PHE A 205 2.82 -11.96 -6.26
CA PHE A 205 2.06 -10.76 -6.64
C PHE A 205 0.65 -10.86 -6.06
N GLU A 206 0.50 -10.40 -4.82
CA GLU A 206 -0.72 -10.61 -4.02
C GLU A 206 -1.20 -9.31 -3.39
N SER A 207 -2.49 -9.27 -3.05
CA SER A 207 -3.05 -8.25 -2.19
C SER A 207 -2.70 -8.58 -0.74
N ASN A 208 -2.05 -7.68 -0.03
CA ASN A 208 -1.71 -7.94 1.37
C ASN A 208 -2.99 -7.95 2.23
N SER A 209 -3.35 -9.14 2.70
CA SER A 209 -4.54 -9.44 3.50
C SER A 209 -4.35 -9.25 5.00
N GLN A 210 -3.14 -8.91 5.47
CA GLN A 210 -2.90 -8.62 6.88
C GLN A 210 -3.55 -7.27 7.24
N ARG A 211 -4.82 -7.34 7.64
CA ARG A 211 -5.60 -6.19 8.11
C ARG A 211 -5.40 -6.05 9.64
N PRO A 212 -4.96 -4.89 10.15
CA PRO A 212 -4.77 -4.66 11.58
C PRO A 212 -6.03 -4.81 12.45
N TYR A 213 -7.22 -4.79 11.84
CA TYR A 213 -8.50 -4.75 12.55
C TYR A 213 -8.88 -6.07 13.25
N PHE A 214 -8.33 -7.21 12.81
CA PHE A 214 -8.74 -8.54 13.30
C PHE A 214 -8.39 -8.79 14.77
N GLU A 215 -7.36 -8.14 15.33
CA GLU A 215 -6.94 -8.37 16.72
C GLU A 215 -7.99 -7.93 17.76
N GLY A 216 -8.94 -7.07 17.37
CA GLY A 216 -9.99 -6.55 18.26
C GLY A 216 -11.32 -7.32 18.24
N HIS A 217 -11.56 -8.20 17.26
CA HIS A 217 -12.87 -8.79 16.98
C HIS A 217 -13.41 -9.64 18.14
N GLU A 218 -12.53 -10.42 18.77
CA GLU A 218 -12.90 -11.43 19.76
C GLU A 218 -12.77 -10.93 21.21
N ARG A 219 -12.59 -9.62 21.40
CA ARG A 219 -12.70 -9.02 22.73
C ARG A 219 -14.12 -9.17 23.25
N GLN A 220 -14.25 -9.52 24.53
CA GLN A 220 -15.56 -9.79 25.14
C GLN A 220 -16.57 -8.63 25.00
N ASP A 221 -16.11 -7.37 25.11
CA ASP A 221 -16.98 -6.20 24.94
C ASP A 221 -17.44 -6.01 23.49
N VAL A 222 -16.60 -6.36 22.51
CA VAL A 222 -16.92 -6.29 21.08
C VAL A 222 -17.88 -7.41 20.69
N VAL A 223 -17.65 -8.63 21.18
CA VAL A 223 -18.53 -9.78 20.94
C VAL A 223 -19.91 -9.52 21.52
N GLN A 224 -20.00 -9.00 22.75
CA GLN A 224 -21.30 -8.65 23.34
C GLN A 224 -22.04 -7.61 22.50
N HIS A 225 -21.37 -6.52 22.10
CA HIS A 225 -22.01 -5.49 21.28
C HIS A 225 -22.44 -6.03 19.90
N ARG A 226 -21.64 -6.93 19.30
CA ARG A 226 -22.02 -7.63 18.06
C ARG A 226 -23.27 -8.49 18.26
N THR A 227 -23.38 -9.20 19.37
CA THR A 227 -24.59 -9.98 19.71
C THR A 227 -25.80 -9.07 19.87
N ASP A 228 -25.68 -7.97 20.61
CA ASP A 228 -26.76 -7.01 20.83
C ASP A 228 -27.22 -6.37 19.50
N PHE A 229 -26.26 -6.01 18.65
CA PHE A 229 -26.53 -5.50 17.30
C PHE A 229 -27.34 -6.50 16.47
N LEU A 230 -26.95 -7.78 16.45
CA LEU A 230 -27.70 -8.82 15.72
C LEU A 230 -29.11 -9.05 16.31
N GLN A 231 -29.25 -9.00 17.64
CA GLN A 231 -30.54 -9.14 18.32
C GLN A 231 -31.50 -7.99 17.99
N HIS A 232 -31.00 -6.80 17.66
CA HIS A 232 -31.83 -5.69 17.18
C HIS A 232 -32.39 -5.97 15.77
N PHE A 233 -31.55 -6.40 14.82
CA PHE A 233 -31.97 -6.51 13.42
C PHE A 233 -32.68 -7.82 13.05
N LEU A 234 -32.21 -8.98 13.56
CA LEU A 234 -32.70 -10.28 13.11
C LEU A 234 -34.20 -10.50 13.38
N PRO A 235 -34.74 -10.19 14.57
CA PRO A 235 -36.18 -10.32 14.83
C PRO A 235 -37.03 -9.32 14.02
N ARG A 236 -36.42 -8.19 13.62
CA ARG A 236 -37.06 -7.08 12.92
C ARG A 236 -36.90 -7.14 11.40
N LYS A 237 -36.32 -8.24 10.87
CA LYS A 237 -36.01 -8.41 9.44
C LYS A 237 -37.18 -8.05 8.50
N ASN A 238 -38.41 -8.39 8.88
CA ASN A 238 -39.61 -8.16 8.07
C ASN A 238 -40.06 -6.69 8.00
N LEU A 239 -39.44 -5.80 8.78
CA LEU A 239 -39.71 -4.35 8.74
C LEU A 239 -38.86 -3.63 7.69
N TYR A 240 -37.75 -4.23 7.27
CA TYR A 240 -36.74 -3.59 6.44
C TYR A 240 -36.92 -3.92 4.96
N TYR A 241 -36.49 -3.00 4.11
CA TYR A 241 -36.23 -3.28 2.70
C TYR A 241 -34.98 -4.13 2.59
N LEU A 242 -35.05 -5.23 1.86
CA LEU A 242 -33.92 -6.13 1.64
C LEU A 242 -33.71 -6.36 0.16
N ILE A 243 -32.55 -6.92 -0.17
CA ILE A 243 -32.19 -7.30 -1.54
C ILE A 243 -32.00 -8.80 -1.57
N SER A 244 -32.61 -9.47 -2.54
CA SER A 244 -32.46 -10.91 -2.73
C SER A 244 -31.03 -11.27 -3.15
N GLU A 245 -30.54 -12.39 -2.66
CA GLU A 245 -29.29 -12.98 -3.13
C GLU A 245 -29.42 -13.48 -4.59
N GLY A 246 -28.30 -13.52 -5.32
CA GLY A 246 -28.22 -14.07 -6.68
C GLY A 246 -27.65 -13.10 -7.72
N THR A 247 -27.50 -13.58 -8.96
CA THR A 247 -26.89 -12.84 -10.08
C THR A 247 -27.74 -11.67 -10.59
N LYS A 248 -29.02 -11.62 -10.22
CA LYS A 248 -29.95 -10.51 -10.50
C LYS A 248 -30.70 -10.13 -9.22
N PRO A 249 -30.09 -9.35 -8.33
CA PRO A 249 -30.70 -8.96 -7.06
C PRO A 249 -32.02 -8.20 -7.29
N LYS A 250 -33.04 -8.51 -6.48
CA LYS A 250 -34.36 -7.87 -6.51
C LYS A 250 -34.72 -7.34 -5.13
N TRP A 251 -35.44 -6.22 -5.10
CA TRP A 251 -35.97 -5.67 -3.86
C TRP A 251 -37.03 -6.60 -3.25
N GLN A 252 -36.88 -6.86 -1.96
CA GLN A 252 -37.86 -7.47 -1.09
C GLN A 252 -38.49 -6.35 -0.26
N ILE A 253 -39.73 -6.04 -0.58
CA ILE A 253 -40.45 -4.90 0.01
C ILE A 253 -41.20 -5.39 1.26
N PRO A 254 -41.02 -4.75 2.42
CA PRO A 254 -41.75 -5.11 3.63
C PRO A 254 -43.25 -4.83 3.47
N THR A 255 -44.09 -5.74 3.94
CA THR A 255 -45.56 -5.66 3.81
C THR A 255 -46.24 -4.97 4.99
N VAL A 256 -45.47 -4.48 5.96
CA VAL A 256 -45.98 -3.82 7.15
C VAL A 256 -46.48 -2.40 6.86
N LYS A 257 -47.44 -1.92 7.64
CA LYS A 257 -48.06 -0.59 7.47
C LYS A 257 -47.06 0.56 7.57
N ARG A 258 -46.02 0.40 8.40
CA ARG A 258 -45.00 1.41 8.66
C ARG A 258 -43.61 0.74 8.66
N PRO A 259 -42.97 0.59 7.49
CA PRO A 259 -41.67 -0.05 7.38
C PRO A 259 -40.55 0.87 7.83
N VAL A 260 -39.37 0.29 8.08
CA VAL A 260 -38.18 1.00 8.55
C VAL A 260 -37.18 1.11 7.40
N ILE A 261 -36.70 2.33 7.13
CA ILE A 261 -35.61 2.58 6.18
C ILE A 261 -34.30 2.64 6.96
N LEU A 262 -33.34 1.81 6.54
CA LEU A 262 -31.96 1.86 7.03
C LEU A 262 -31.17 2.84 6.18
N ILE A 263 -30.47 3.75 6.85
CA ILE A 263 -29.57 4.71 6.21
C ILE A 263 -28.19 4.52 6.81
N PHE A 264 -27.18 4.33 5.98
CA PHE A 264 -25.81 4.10 6.42
C PHE A 264 -24.97 5.32 6.12
N HIS A 265 -24.14 5.71 7.07
CA HIS A 265 -23.28 6.89 6.98
C HIS A 265 -21.86 6.55 7.39
N ASP A 266 -20.90 7.14 6.68
CA ASP A 266 -19.48 7.06 6.97
C ASP A 266 -18.69 8.11 6.17
N GLU A 267 -17.46 8.40 6.60
CA GLU A 267 -16.52 9.25 5.89
C GLU A 267 -15.32 8.46 5.35
N SER A 268 -14.99 8.67 4.07
CA SER A 268 -13.83 8.04 3.43
C SER A 268 -12.89 9.08 2.83
N THR A 269 -11.59 8.95 3.14
CA THR A 269 -10.55 9.73 2.47
C THR A 269 -10.10 9.03 1.20
N PHE A 270 -10.18 9.75 0.08
CA PHE A 270 -9.61 9.38 -1.22
C PHE A 270 -8.31 10.13 -1.44
N ARG A 271 -7.28 9.47 -1.99
CA ARG A 271 -6.01 10.11 -2.32
C ARG A 271 -5.67 9.97 -3.79
N SER A 272 -5.10 11.03 -4.38
CA SER A 272 -4.52 10.95 -5.72
C SER A 272 -3.34 9.95 -5.71
N GLY A 273 -3.37 8.97 -6.61
CA GLY A 273 -2.31 7.96 -6.71
C GLY A 273 -2.34 6.92 -5.59
N GLU A 274 -3.53 6.54 -5.07
CA GLU A 274 -3.65 5.33 -4.27
C GLU A 274 -3.01 4.15 -5.03
N VAL A 275 -2.04 3.52 -4.37
CA VAL A 275 -1.21 2.49 -4.97
C VAL A 275 -2.04 1.21 -5.05
N SER A 276 -1.98 0.51 -6.20
CA SER A 276 -2.62 -0.80 -6.41
C SER A 276 -2.45 -1.69 -5.17
N ALA A 277 -3.57 -2.25 -4.70
CA ALA A 277 -3.59 -3.18 -3.57
C ALA A 277 -2.70 -4.42 -3.81
N LYS A 278 -2.42 -4.75 -5.09
CA LYS A 278 -1.55 -5.86 -5.50
C LYS A 278 -0.13 -5.38 -5.76
N ARG A 279 0.83 -6.02 -5.09
CA ARG A 279 2.26 -5.74 -5.22
C ARG A 279 3.07 -7.01 -5.03
N TRP A 280 4.35 -6.93 -5.40
CA TRP A 280 5.30 -8.00 -5.10
C TRP A 280 5.62 -8.02 -3.61
N LEU A 281 5.44 -9.19 -2.98
CA LEU A 281 5.65 -9.42 -1.55
C LEU A 281 6.52 -10.65 -1.36
N TYR A 282 7.44 -10.58 -0.40
CA TYR A 282 8.17 -11.73 0.11
C TYR A 282 7.53 -12.22 1.41
N GLU A 283 7.55 -13.52 1.63
CA GLU A 283 7.01 -14.15 2.83
C GLU A 283 7.63 -13.52 4.10
N ASN A 284 6.79 -13.18 5.09
CA ASN A 284 7.16 -12.54 6.36
C ASN A 284 7.82 -11.15 6.27
N ARG A 285 7.72 -10.45 5.13
CA ARG A 285 8.27 -9.09 4.95
C ARG A 285 7.25 -8.09 4.39
N ALA A 286 5.99 -8.20 4.80
CA ALA A 286 4.97 -7.23 4.41
C ALA A 286 5.12 -5.92 5.22
N PRO A 287 5.47 -4.78 4.61
CA PRO A 287 5.60 -3.53 5.36
C PRO A 287 4.24 -2.93 5.70
N PHE A 288 4.18 -2.25 6.85
CA PHE A 288 3.08 -1.34 7.18
C PHE A 288 2.95 -0.25 6.11
N TYR A 289 1.73 -0.05 5.63
CA TYR A 289 1.43 0.94 4.59
C TYR A 289 1.73 2.36 5.08
N SER A 290 2.45 3.16 4.28
CA SER A 290 2.35 4.61 4.41
C SER A 290 1.09 5.08 3.70
N LYS A 291 0.29 5.91 4.38
CA LYS A 291 -0.74 6.73 3.73
C LYS A 291 -0.08 7.48 2.56
N GLY A 292 -0.62 7.32 1.33
CA GLY A 292 -0.03 7.89 0.11
C GLY A 292 0.24 9.40 0.23
N ARG A 293 1.25 9.90 -0.50
CA ARG A 293 1.69 11.32 -0.47
C ARG A 293 0.86 12.27 -1.35
N GLY A 294 -0.21 11.77 -1.96
CA GLY A 294 -1.05 12.52 -2.88
C GLY A 294 -2.02 13.49 -2.19
N ARG A 295 -2.57 14.42 -2.98
CA ARG A 295 -3.69 15.28 -2.56
C ARG A 295 -4.83 14.39 -2.07
N SER A 296 -5.43 14.76 -0.95
CA SER A 296 -6.45 13.97 -0.28
C SER A 296 -7.78 14.73 -0.30
N LYS A 297 -8.86 14.07 -0.69
CA LYS A 297 -10.22 14.58 -0.60
C LYS A 297 -11.02 13.65 0.30
N MET A 298 -11.63 14.18 1.35
CA MET A 298 -12.49 13.41 2.25
C MET A 298 -13.93 13.57 1.78
N LEU A 299 -14.60 12.44 1.58
CA LEU A 299 -16.01 12.37 1.21
C LEU A 299 -16.80 11.83 2.40
N SER A 300 -18.01 12.35 2.57
CA SER A 300 -18.96 11.92 3.59
C SER A 300 -20.34 11.81 2.95
N ASP A 301 -21.03 10.69 3.13
CA ASP A 301 -22.26 10.39 2.38
C ASP A 301 -23.22 9.49 3.16
N PHE A 302 -24.48 9.47 2.74
CA PHE A 302 -25.58 8.72 3.31
C PHE A 302 -26.17 7.80 2.25
N ILE A 303 -25.96 6.49 2.36
CA ILE A 303 -26.61 5.51 1.49
C ILE A 303 -27.92 5.02 2.10
N THR A 304 -28.93 4.80 1.27
CA THR A 304 -30.29 4.45 1.71
C THR A 304 -30.70 3.06 1.24
N MET A 305 -31.18 2.24 2.16
CA MET A 305 -31.78 0.94 1.86
C MET A 305 -33.24 1.13 1.42
N HIS A 306 -33.46 1.70 0.23
CA HIS A 306 -34.79 1.94 -0.33
C HIS A 306 -34.75 1.97 -1.88
N PRO A 307 -35.81 1.54 -2.60
CA PRO A 307 -35.85 1.53 -4.06
C PRO A 307 -35.76 2.90 -4.75
N CYS A 308 -35.81 4.01 -4.02
CA CYS A 308 -35.76 5.35 -4.61
C CYS A 308 -34.35 5.77 -5.06
N GLY A 309 -33.32 5.08 -4.58
CA GLY A 309 -31.94 5.39 -4.93
C GLY A 309 -30.96 4.86 -3.88
N PRO A 310 -29.70 4.64 -4.25
CA PRO A 310 -28.67 4.19 -3.32
C PRO A 310 -28.16 5.31 -2.42
N PHE A 311 -28.17 6.57 -2.87
CA PHE A 311 -27.72 7.74 -2.10
C PHE A 311 -28.90 8.61 -1.69
N PHE A 312 -28.79 9.25 -0.52
CA PHE A 312 -29.80 10.19 -0.07
C PHE A 312 -29.75 11.48 -0.91
N GLN A 313 -30.85 11.74 -1.61
CA GLN A 313 -31.06 13.00 -2.31
C GLN A 313 -32.55 13.31 -2.35
N ILE A 314 -32.89 14.60 -2.34
CA ILE A 314 -34.27 15.06 -2.53
C ILE A 314 -34.46 15.66 -3.93
N SER A 315 -35.69 15.58 -4.44
CA SER A 315 -36.04 16.17 -5.74
C SER A 315 -35.95 17.70 -5.69
N PRO A 316 -35.81 18.40 -6.84
CA PRO A 316 -35.81 19.86 -6.88
C PRO A 316 -37.03 20.48 -6.16
N ALA A 317 -38.24 19.99 -6.46
CA ALA A 317 -39.46 20.49 -5.82
C ALA A 317 -39.55 20.18 -4.30
N GLU A 318 -38.86 19.16 -3.81
CA GLU A 318 -38.72 18.90 -2.37
C GLU A 318 -37.69 19.87 -1.74
N TYR A 319 -36.64 20.23 -2.49
CA TYR A 319 -35.59 21.15 -2.04
C TYR A 319 -36.07 22.60 -2.00
N ASP A 320 -36.85 23.05 -2.99
CA ASP A 320 -37.45 24.40 -2.97
C ASP A 320 -38.27 24.62 -1.69
N LYS A 321 -39.08 23.61 -1.32
CA LYS A 321 -39.86 23.62 -0.06
C LYS A 321 -38.97 23.54 1.18
N ALA A 322 -37.82 22.88 1.08
CA ALA A 322 -36.86 22.82 2.16
C ALA A 322 -36.22 24.20 2.38
N LEU A 323 -35.85 24.90 1.30
CA LEU A 323 -35.30 26.25 1.32
C LEU A 323 -36.29 27.29 1.84
N GLU A 324 -37.57 27.18 1.47
CA GLU A 324 -38.62 28.05 2.02
C GLU A 324 -38.69 28.01 3.55
N LYS A 325 -38.39 26.84 4.15
CA LYS A 325 -38.45 26.62 5.59
C LYS A 325 -37.10 26.79 6.30
N TYR A 326 -36.02 26.44 5.61
CA TYR A 326 -34.65 26.42 6.10
C TYR A 326 -33.75 27.11 5.06
N PRO A 327 -33.79 28.44 4.96
CA PRO A 327 -32.98 29.19 3.99
C PRO A 327 -31.47 28.93 4.16
N GLU A 328 -31.03 28.61 5.38
CA GLU A 328 -29.63 28.32 5.70
C GLU A 328 -29.09 27.04 5.03
N LEU A 329 -29.94 26.25 4.37
CA LEU A 329 -29.50 25.12 3.56
C LEU A 329 -28.77 25.56 2.28
N ASP A 330 -28.91 26.81 1.86
CA ASP A 330 -28.21 27.39 0.70
C ASP A 330 -27.00 28.25 1.10
N ASP A 331 -26.75 28.42 2.40
CA ASP A 331 -25.62 29.20 2.88
C ASP A 331 -24.29 28.51 2.48
N GLU A 332 -23.33 29.33 2.09
CA GLU A 332 -21.96 28.89 1.84
C GLU A 332 -21.34 28.41 3.16
N GLN A 333 -20.86 27.17 3.20
CA GLN A 333 -20.25 26.56 4.38
C GLN A 333 -18.83 26.11 4.08
N ASP A 334 -18.02 25.91 5.12
CA ASP A 334 -16.66 25.36 5.02
C ASP A 334 -16.61 23.94 4.42
N VAL A 335 -17.78 23.30 4.25
CA VAL A 335 -17.92 21.97 3.66
C VAL A 335 -18.64 22.10 2.31
N ASP A 336 -18.06 21.48 1.29
CA ASP A 336 -18.61 21.44 -0.06
C ASP A 336 -19.74 20.39 -0.14
N TYR A 337 -20.99 20.84 0.02
CA TYR A 337 -22.18 19.98 -0.06
C TYR A 337 -22.64 19.77 -1.49
N ILE A 338 -23.05 18.54 -1.80
CA ILE A 338 -23.79 18.26 -3.04
C ILE A 338 -25.20 18.86 -2.93
N GLU A 339 -25.60 19.59 -3.97
CA GLU A 339 -26.93 20.19 -4.08
C GLU A 339 -28.04 19.15 -3.84
N ARG A 340 -29.05 19.51 -3.05
CA ARG A 340 -30.20 18.66 -2.71
C ARG A 340 -29.85 17.38 -1.95
N SER A 341 -28.65 17.31 -1.37
CA SER A 341 -28.18 16.20 -0.54
C SER A 341 -27.54 16.72 0.75
N ALA A 342 -27.22 15.78 1.65
CA ALA A 342 -26.33 16.01 2.78
C ALA A 342 -24.94 15.39 2.55
N SER A 343 -24.71 14.80 1.38
CA SER A 343 -23.39 14.35 0.94
C SER A 343 -22.46 15.54 0.82
N ALA A 344 -21.24 15.39 1.30
CA ALA A 344 -20.34 16.52 1.46
C ALA A 344 -18.90 16.11 1.27
N SER A 345 -18.05 17.09 0.93
CA SER A 345 -16.63 16.85 0.74
C SER A 345 -15.75 17.97 1.30
N ILE A 346 -14.51 17.61 1.66
CA ILE A 346 -13.51 18.53 2.22
C ILE A 346 -12.15 18.23 1.58
N LEU A 347 -11.41 19.27 1.16
CA LEU A 347 -10.05 19.11 0.63
C LEU A 347 -9.04 19.09 1.77
N VAL A 348 -8.55 17.89 2.11
CA VAL A 348 -7.64 17.70 3.22
C VAL A 348 -6.29 18.37 2.94
N GLY A 349 -5.90 19.29 3.83
CA GLY A 349 -4.63 20.03 3.78
C GLY A 349 -4.73 21.45 3.21
N TYR A 350 -5.86 21.79 2.59
CA TYR A 350 -6.29 23.18 2.36
C TYR A 350 -7.39 23.54 3.36
N ASP A 351 -8.33 22.63 3.54
CA ASP A 351 -9.45 22.70 4.47
C ASP A 351 -9.21 21.78 5.69
N ALA A 352 -10.12 21.84 6.67
CA ALA A 352 -10.09 21.03 7.88
C ALA A 352 -10.41 19.53 7.63
N TYR A 353 -10.60 18.74 8.69
CA TYR A 353 -11.15 17.38 8.62
C TYR A 353 -12.60 17.41 9.09
N PHE A 354 -13.39 16.38 8.78
CA PHE A 354 -14.68 16.17 9.45
C PHE A 354 -14.44 15.96 10.95
N ASP A 355 -14.73 16.97 11.74
CA ASP A 355 -14.73 16.89 13.20
C ASP A 355 -16.16 16.68 13.72
N ASN A 356 -16.31 16.59 15.04
CA ASN A 356 -17.63 16.38 15.62
C ASN A 356 -18.62 17.52 15.30
N ALA A 357 -18.16 18.77 15.17
CA ALA A 357 -19.03 19.90 14.84
C ALA A 357 -19.49 19.80 13.38
N THR A 358 -18.56 19.54 12.46
CA THR A 358 -18.87 19.34 11.03
C THR A 358 -19.87 18.19 10.83
N ILE A 359 -19.66 17.07 11.51
CA ILE A 359 -20.58 15.93 11.48
C ILE A 359 -21.97 16.30 12.01
N LEU A 360 -22.06 17.01 13.14
CA LEU A 360 -23.36 17.42 13.68
C LEU A 360 -24.09 18.37 12.71
N THR A 361 -23.38 19.31 12.08
CA THR A 361 -23.95 20.20 11.06
C THR A 361 -24.45 19.41 9.85
N GLN A 362 -23.66 18.46 9.36
CA GLN A 362 -24.04 17.58 8.25
C GLN A 362 -25.29 16.75 8.59
N PHE A 363 -25.34 16.14 9.78
CA PHE A 363 -26.51 15.39 10.23
C PHE A 363 -27.73 16.29 10.43
N GLU A 364 -27.58 17.52 10.93
CA GLU A 364 -28.70 18.45 11.05
C GLU A 364 -29.23 18.86 9.68
N ARG A 365 -28.34 19.11 8.69
CA ARG A 365 -28.71 19.31 7.28
C ARG A 365 -29.50 18.11 6.76
N PHE A 366 -28.96 16.91 6.94
CA PHE A 366 -29.61 15.65 6.55
C PHE A 366 -31.01 15.53 7.16
N PHE A 367 -31.15 15.72 8.47
CA PHE A 367 -32.44 15.63 9.17
C PHE A 367 -33.46 16.69 8.71
N LYS A 368 -33.00 17.90 8.36
CA LYS A 368 -33.87 18.94 7.77
C LYS A 368 -34.39 18.50 6.41
N LEU A 369 -33.52 18.03 5.51
CA LEU A 369 -33.88 17.55 4.17
C LEU A 369 -34.80 16.32 4.23
N LEU A 370 -34.54 15.42 5.16
CA LEU A 370 -35.29 14.18 5.34
C LEU A 370 -36.80 14.40 5.53
N LYS A 371 -37.19 15.50 6.19
CA LYS A 371 -38.60 15.88 6.40
C LYS A 371 -39.36 16.14 5.10
N PHE A 372 -38.65 16.48 4.03
CA PHE A 372 -39.22 16.81 2.73
C PHE A 372 -39.23 15.61 1.78
N LYS A 373 -38.48 14.55 2.08
CA LYS A 373 -38.44 13.33 1.26
C LYS A 373 -39.80 12.63 1.28
N THR A 374 -40.61 12.87 0.26
CA THR A 374 -42.00 12.40 0.16
C THR A 374 -42.12 10.88 0.24
N CYS A 375 -41.21 10.15 -0.41
CA CYS A 375 -41.20 8.69 -0.39
C CYS A 375 -40.87 8.07 0.98
N PHE A 376 -40.42 8.86 1.97
CA PHE A 376 -40.08 8.37 3.31
C PHE A 376 -41.12 8.76 4.38
N LYS A 377 -42.17 9.52 4.02
CA LYS A 377 -43.15 10.03 4.99
C LYS A 377 -43.89 8.95 5.78
N SER A 378 -44.07 7.78 5.17
CA SER A 378 -44.76 6.62 5.77
C SER A 378 -43.83 5.68 6.54
N HIS A 379 -42.57 6.08 6.78
CA HIS A 379 -41.53 5.17 7.29
C HIS A 379 -40.98 5.61 8.64
N ASP A 380 -40.48 4.64 9.38
CA ASP A 380 -39.51 4.85 10.47
C ASP A 380 -38.11 4.90 9.87
N ILE A 381 -37.18 5.58 10.55
CA ILE A 381 -35.81 5.77 10.04
C ILE A 381 -34.82 5.41 11.15
N GLU A 382 -33.91 4.51 10.81
CA GLU A 382 -32.78 4.12 11.65
C GLU A 382 -31.48 4.40 10.88
N ILE A 383 -30.56 5.12 11.50
CA ILE A 383 -29.28 5.47 10.89
C ILE A 383 -28.18 4.64 11.51
N ILE A 384 -27.37 4.02 10.66
CA ILE A 384 -26.26 3.18 11.03
C ILE A 384 -24.97 3.96 10.77
N VAL A 385 -24.17 4.11 11.82
CA VAL A 385 -22.87 4.80 11.77
C VAL A 385 -21.78 3.89 12.32
N ASP A 386 -20.54 4.15 11.93
CA ASP A 386 -19.40 3.49 12.55
C ASP A 386 -19.22 3.95 14.02
N ASN A 387 -18.34 3.28 14.77
CA ASN A 387 -18.03 3.64 16.16
C ASN A 387 -16.83 4.58 16.25
N ALA A 388 -16.75 5.57 15.35
CA ALA A 388 -15.72 6.60 15.38
C ALA A 388 -15.89 7.55 16.57
N ARG A 389 -14.77 8.15 17.00
CA ARG A 389 -14.77 9.17 18.06
C ARG A 389 -15.61 10.40 17.69
N THR A 390 -15.70 10.73 16.41
CA THR A 390 -16.50 11.83 15.87
C THR A 390 -17.99 11.58 16.04
N HIS A 391 -18.47 10.35 15.76
CA HIS A 391 -19.86 9.94 15.96
C HIS A 391 -20.20 9.72 17.44
N SER A 392 -19.31 9.10 18.20
CA SER A 392 -19.52 8.75 19.60
C SER A 392 -19.16 9.89 20.58
N ALA A 393 -18.90 11.10 20.09
CA ALA A 393 -18.46 12.21 20.92
C ALA A 393 -19.57 12.57 21.92
N ARG A 394 -19.22 12.55 23.20
CA ARG A 394 -20.18 12.84 24.28
C ARG A 394 -20.37 14.34 24.43
N ALA A 395 -21.57 14.75 24.85
CA ALA A 395 -21.84 16.15 25.15
C ALA A 395 -20.99 16.67 26.32
N TYR A 396 -20.72 15.80 27.29
CA TYR A 396 -19.93 16.05 28.49
C TYR A 396 -19.42 14.74 29.07
N ASN A 397 -18.32 14.79 29.85
CA ASN A 397 -17.84 13.65 30.61
C ASN A 397 -18.17 13.82 32.10
N LEU A 398 -18.60 12.74 32.75
CA LEU A 398 -18.81 12.71 34.21
C LEU A 398 -17.53 13.11 34.99
N LEU A 399 -16.36 12.89 34.39
CA LEU A 399 -15.07 13.32 34.95
C LEU A 399 -14.92 14.84 35.03
N ASP A 400 -15.63 15.60 34.20
CA ASP A 400 -15.50 17.06 34.12
C ASP A 400 -16.29 17.78 35.23
N PHE A 401 -17.14 17.06 35.96
CA PHE A 401 -17.92 17.60 37.07
C PHE A 401 -17.11 17.61 38.38
N GLY A 402 -17.23 18.71 39.12
CA GLY A 402 -16.75 18.85 40.48
C GLY A 402 -17.73 18.31 41.53
N LYS A 403 -17.22 18.10 42.75
CA LYS A 403 -17.98 17.49 43.85
C LYS A 403 -19.04 18.41 44.44
N GLY A 404 -18.67 19.66 44.73
CA GLY A 404 -19.41 20.58 45.59
C GLY A 404 -20.12 21.70 44.84
N ILE A 405 -20.86 22.52 45.58
CA ILE A 405 -21.52 23.71 45.04
C ILE A 405 -20.46 24.67 44.48
N SER A 406 -20.77 25.33 43.35
CA SER A 406 -19.89 26.31 42.70
C SER A 406 -18.58 25.72 42.16
N THR A 407 -18.54 24.40 41.91
CA THR A 407 -17.40 23.73 41.27
C THR A 407 -17.66 23.48 39.77
N SER A 408 -16.66 22.96 39.05
CA SER A 408 -16.73 22.68 37.61
C SER A 408 -18.02 21.94 37.23
N CYS A 409 -18.71 22.46 36.22
CA CYS A 409 -19.93 21.85 35.68
C CYS A 409 -19.95 22.11 34.16
N PRO A 410 -19.79 21.08 33.32
CA PRO A 410 -19.68 21.25 31.87
C PRO A 410 -21.02 21.58 31.18
N VAL A 411 -22.15 21.44 31.88
CA VAL A 411 -23.49 21.62 31.31
C VAL A 411 -24.44 22.33 32.26
N ASP A 412 -25.40 23.05 31.68
CA ASP A 412 -26.43 23.79 32.40
C ASP A 412 -27.61 22.92 32.84
N GLN A 413 -27.90 21.86 32.07
CA GLN A 413 -29.02 20.98 32.31
C GLN A 413 -28.68 19.55 31.86
N LEU A 414 -28.99 18.57 32.70
CA LEU A 414 -29.01 17.15 32.35
C LEU A 414 -30.39 16.81 31.80
N LYS A 415 -30.45 16.06 30.70
CA LYS A 415 -31.69 15.53 30.11
C LYS A 415 -31.52 14.04 29.89
N TRP A 416 -32.53 13.26 30.24
CA TRP A 416 -32.54 11.82 30.02
C TRP A 416 -33.95 11.30 29.83
N VAL A 417 -34.06 10.10 29.26
CA VAL A 417 -35.33 9.38 29.14
C VAL A 417 -35.44 8.41 30.31
N ASP A 418 -36.56 8.44 31.03
CA ASP A 418 -36.81 7.50 32.11
C ASP A 418 -37.31 6.14 31.59
N VAL A 419 -37.49 5.17 32.50
CA VAL A 419 -37.95 3.81 32.17
C VAL A 419 -39.33 3.75 31.49
N ASN A 420 -40.10 4.84 31.54
CA ASN A 420 -41.42 4.95 30.93
C ASN A 420 -41.38 5.72 29.59
N GLY A 421 -40.20 6.08 29.09
CA GLY A 421 -40.05 6.81 27.84
C GLY A 421 -40.27 8.33 27.97
N VAL A 422 -40.37 8.88 29.18
CA VAL A 422 -40.61 10.31 29.39
C VAL A 422 -39.28 11.05 29.54
N ILE A 423 -39.16 12.19 28.85
CA ILE A 423 -37.98 13.07 28.94
C ILE A 423 -38.00 13.79 30.29
N GLN A 424 -37.05 13.43 31.14
CA GLN A 424 -36.74 14.12 32.38
C GLN A 424 -35.63 15.12 32.17
N SER A 425 -35.64 16.19 32.96
CA SER A 425 -34.56 17.18 32.93
C SER A 425 -34.26 17.74 34.31
N LEU A 426 -32.98 18.02 34.56
CA LEU A 426 -32.48 18.55 35.82
C LEU A 426 -31.53 19.71 35.54
N SER A 427 -31.82 20.89 36.07
CA SER A 427 -30.86 22.00 35.99
C SER A 427 -29.66 21.71 36.89
N CYS A 428 -28.46 21.89 36.36
CA CYS A 428 -27.19 21.78 37.07
C CYS A 428 -26.87 23.00 37.93
N TYR A 429 -27.69 24.06 37.86
CA TYR A 429 -27.53 25.30 38.59
C TYR A 429 -28.73 25.52 39.50
N PHE A 430 -28.54 26.20 40.63
CA PHE A 430 -29.66 26.54 41.50
C PHE A 430 -30.51 27.64 40.84
N PRO A 431 -31.80 27.38 40.54
CA PRO A 431 -32.68 28.38 39.92
C PRO A 431 -33.10 29.47 40.91
N GLN A 432 -33.18 29.15 42.20
CA GLN A 432 -33.63 30.03 43.27
C GLN A 432 -32.86 29.74 44.58
N GLY A 433 -32.99 30.63 45.57
CA GLY A 433 -32.37 30.48 46.89
C GLY A 433 -30.99 31.13 47.04
N PRO A 434 -30.30 30.91 48.18
CA PRO A 434 -29.05 31.60 48.51
C PRO A 434 -27.87 31.26 47.57
N ASN A 435 -27.96 30.15 46.83
CA ASN A 435 -26.95 29.71 45.87
C ASN A 435 -27.36 29.95 44.41
N ARG A 436 -28.35 30.82 44.14
CA ARG A 436 -28.85 31.09 42.78
C ARG A 436 -27.71 31.37 41.80
N GLY A 437 -27.75 30.71 40.64
CA GLY A 437 -26.75 30.85 39.58
C GLY A 437 -25.42 30.13 39.86
N ARG A 438 -25.24 29.48 41.02
CA ARG A 438 -24.09 28.62 41.30
C ARG A 438 -24.37 27.19 40.85
N SER A 439 -23.34 26.48 40.42
CA SER A 439 -23.46 25.07 40.05
C SER A 439 -23.75 24.20 41.28
N LYS A 440 -24.55 23.15 41.12
CA LYS A 440 -24.96 22.22 42.18
C LYS A 440 -23.83 21.27 42.60
N GLY A 441 -22.96 20.89 41.65
CA GLY A 441 -21.95 19.84 41.83
C GLY A 441 -22.56 18.44 41.91
N LEU A 442 -21.72 17.40 41.77
CA LEU A 442 -22.20 16.00 41.71
C LEU A 442 -22.93 15.54 42.97
N TYR A 443 -22.55 16.04 44.16
CA TYR A 443 -23.20 15.60 45.39
C TYR A 443 -24.68 16.00 45.42
N VAL A 444 -24.98 17.27 45.13
CA VAL A 444 -26.36 17.78 45.12
C VAL A 444 -27.14 17.16 43.97
N ILE A 445 -26.53 17.02 42.79
CA ILE A 445 -27.15 16.34 41.65
C ILE A 445 -27.51 14.89 42.00
N ALA A 446 -26.63 14.14 42.67
CA ALA A 446 -26.91 12.76 43.10
C ALA A 446 -28.06 12.67 44.11
N VAL A 447 -28.20 13.65 45.01
CA VAL A 447 -29.34 13.73 45.93
C VAL A 447 -30.64 14.02 45.17
N GLU A 448 -30.63 14.97 44.23
CA GLU A 448 -31.81 15.33 43.42
C GLU A 448 -32.24 14.18 42.47
N LEU A 449 -31.28 13.40 41.98
CA LEU A 449 -31.51 12.17 41.21
C LEU A 449 -31.90 10.96 42.07
N LYS A 450 -32.10 11.16 43.39
CA LYS A 450 -32.51 10.11 44.35
C LYS A 450 -31.52 8.92 44.42
N CYS A 451 -30.24 9.16 44.13
CA CYS A 451 -29.19 8.13 44.24
C CYS A 451 -28.64 7.95 45.67
N ASN A 452 -29.09 8.77 46.62
CA ASN A 452 -28.74 8.71 48.05
C ASN A 452 -27.23 8.54 48.34
N PRO A 453 -26.39 9.51 47.95
CA PRO A 453 -24.95 9.46 48.22
C PRO A 453 -24.65 9.54 49.73
N SER A 454 -23.60 8.85 50.18
CA SER A 454 -23.10 8.98 51.57
C SER A 454 -22.65 10.42 51.85
N PRO A 455 -22.91 10.98 53.05
CA PRO A 455 -22.45 12.33 53.43
C PRO A 455 -20.94 12.54 53.31
N LYS A 456 -20.15 11.46 53.39
CA LYS A 456 -18.68 11.47 53.26
C LYS A 456 -18.19 10.94 51.90
N ALA A 457 -19.08 10.73 50.92
CA ALA A 457 -18.73 10.18 49.61
C ALA A 457 -17.60 11.00 48.97
N LYS A 458 -16.58 10.32 48.46
CA LYS A 458 -15.52 10.97 47.68
C LYS A 458 -16.02 11.21 46.25
N LEU A 459 -15.31 12.07 45.52
CA LEU A 459 -15.67 12.41 44.14
C LEU A 459 -15.71 11.16 43.23
N ASN A 460 -14.78 10.22 43.40
CA ASN A 460 -14.77 8.97 42.63
C ASN A 460 -15.96 8.06 42.97
N ASP A 461 -16.39 8.02 44.23
CA ASP A 461 -17.57 7.23 44.65
C ASP A 461 -18.85 7.79 44.01
N LEU A 462 -18.99 9.12 44.00
CA LEU A 462 -20.09 9.81 43.31
C LEU A 462 -20.08 9.53 41.81
N ARG A 463 -18.91 9.54 41.18
CA ARG A 463 -18.77 9.20 39.76
C ARG A 463 -19.17 7.75 39.48
N GLN A 464 -18.75 6.79 40.30
CA GLN A 464 -19.16 5.40 40.13
C GLN A 464 -20.67 5.19 40.34
N LEU A 465 -21.24 5.88 41.34
CA LEU A 465 -22.68 5.84 41.62
C LEU A 465 -23.49 6.40 40.44
N LEU A 466 -23.08 7.55 39.93
CA LEU A 466 -23.80 8.24 38.85
C LEU A 466 -23.52 7.66 37.46
N ALA A 467 -22.41 6.96 37.25
CA ALA A 467 -22.06 6.39 35.94
C ALA A 467 -23.11 5.44 35.36
N ARG A 468 -23.93 4.81 36.22
CA ARG A 468 -25.03 3.91 35.80
C ARG A 468 -26.38 4.62 35.65
N HIS A 469 -26.49 5.86 36.16
CA HIS A 469 -27.73 6.60 36.16
C HIS A 469 -28.07 7.12 34.74
N PRO A 470 -29.31 7.00 34.24
CA PRO A 470 -29.71 7.45 32.91
C PRO A 470 -29.31 8.90 32.57
N ALA A 471 -29.39 9.80 33.54
CA ALA A 471 -28.91 11.20 33.43
C ALA A 471 -27.44 11.36 33.03
N PHE A 472 -26.62 10.34 33.25
CA PHE A 472 -25.20 10.30 32.91
C PHE A 472 -24.86 9.12 32.00
N GLN A 473 -25.87 8.43 31.47
CA GLN A 473 -25.65 7.44 30.42
C GLN A 473 -25.12 8.14 29.17
N ASN A 474 -24.18 7.48 28.51
CA ASN A 474 -23.29 8.04 27.50
C ASN A 474 -24.01 8.25 26.16
N ILE A 475 -25.02 9.12 26.12
CA ILE A 475 -25.66 9.52 24.87
C ILE A 475 -24.71 10.47 24.14
N SER A 476 -24.33 10.10 22.92
CA SER A 476 -23.52 10.95 22.04
C SER A 476 -24.28 12.23 21.67
N ARG A 477 -23.54 13.27 21.29
CA ARG A 477 -24.14 14.50 20.72
C ARG A 477 -24.99 14.18 19.48
N LEU A 478 -24.55 13.19 18.70
CA LEU A 478 -25.26 12.74 17.51
C LEU A 478 -26.62 12.12 17.86
N GLU A 479 -26.68 11.23 18.84
CA GLU A 479 -27.94 10.67 19.32
C GLU A 479 -28.88 11.74 19.88
N GLN A 480 -28.37 12.72 20.63
CA GLN A 480 -29.18 13.84 21.13
C GLN A 480 -29.77 14.66 19.98
N LEU A 481 -28.97 14.93 18.95
CA LEU A 481 -29.44 15.61 17.75
C LEU A 481 -30.50 14.77 17.03
N ALA A 482 -30.28 13.48 16.85
CA ALA A 482 -31.24 12.59 16.19
C ALA A 482 -32.58 12.49 16.95
N GLN A 483 -32.54 12.48 18.28
CA GLN A 483 -33.74 12.49 19.12
C GLN A 483 -34.62 13.73 18.90
N LYS A 484 -34.02 14.92 18.68
CA LYS A 484 -34.76 16.15 18.30
C LYS A 484 -35.60 15.97 17.04
N TYR A 485 -35.21 15.04 16.17
CA TYR A 485 -35.89 14.72 14.91
C TYR A 485 -36.66 13.41 14.95
N ASN A 486 -36.77 12.75 16.11
CA ASN A 486 -37.39 11.44 16.29
C ASN A 486 -36.76 10.35 15.40
N ILE A 487 -35.42 10.36 15.29
CA ILE A 487 -34.63 9.41 14.50
C ILE A 487 -33.74 8.62 15.46
N SER A 488 -33.61 7.32 15.19
CA SER A 488 -32.72 6.44 15.95
C SER A 488 -31.35 6.35 15.27
N VAL A 489 -30.28 6.35 16.07
CA VAL A 489 -28.90 6.13 15.63
C VAL A 489 -28.40 4.84 16.23
N ILE A 490 -27.82 3.99 15.41
CA ILE A 490 -27.31 2.66 15.74
C ILE A 490 -25.82 2.65 15.40
N PHE A 491 -24.99 2.34 16.38
CA PHE A 491 -23.53 2.25 16.19
C PHE A 491 -23.14 0.84 15.79
N CYS A 492 -22.29 0.73 14.78
CA CYS A 492 -21.71 -0.56 14.40
C CYS A 492 -20.80 -1.08 15.53
N PRO A 493 -20.68 -2.41 15.67
CA PRO A 493 -19.68 -3.02 16.55
C PRO A 493 -18.27 -2.55 16.16
N LYS A 494 -17.42 -2.31 17.16
CA LYS A 494 -16.05 -1.89 16.91
C LYS A 494 -15.32 -2.96 16.11
N PHE A 495 -14.43 -2.54 15.22
CA PHE A 495 -13.64 -3.39 14.32
C PHE A 495 -14.44 -4.12 13.22
N HIS A 496 -15.77 -4.00 13.20
CA HIS A 496 -16.62 -4.65 12.20
C HIS A 496 -17.07 -3.69 11.08
N CYS A 497 -16.11 -3.14 10.32
CA CYS A 497 -16.44 -2.22 9.22
C CYS A 497 -17.23 -2.90 8.10
N GLU A 498 -17.14 -4.22 7.95
CA GLU A 498 -17.91 -5.00 6.97
C GLU A 498 -19.43 -4.97 7.18
N ILE A 499 -19.89 -4.55 8.37
CA ILE A 499 -21.32 -4.45 8.71
C ILE A 499 -21.90 -3.10 8.24
N ASN A 500 -21.07 -2.08 8.06
CA ASN A 500 -21.51 -0.78 7.56
C ASN A 500 -21.54 -0.80 6.02
N ALA A 501 -22.71 -0.87 5.41
CA ALA A 501 -22.85 -1.11 3.96
C ALA A 501 -22.13 -0.08 3.09
N ILE A 502 -21.98 1.16 3.57
CA ILE A 502 -21.31 2.24 2.85
C ILE A 502 -19.80 2.00 2.68
N GLU A 503 -19.17 1.27 3.61
CA GLU A 503 -17.76 0.88 3.52
C GLU A 503 -17.51 -0.03 2.30
N GLY A 504 -18.51 -0.84 1.93
CA GLY A 504 -18.48 -1.62 0.69
C GLY A 504 -18.49 -0.72 -0.56
N CYS A 505 -19.20 0.41 -0.51
CA CYS A 505 -19.19 1.41 -1.58
C CYS A 505 -17.83 2.10 -1.66
N TRP A 506 -17.26 2.51 -0.52
CA TRP A 506 -15.91 3.09 -0.46
C TRP A 506 -14.85 2.14 -0.99
N ALA A 507 -14.96 0.85 -0.64
CA ALA A 507 -14.05 -0.19 -1.13
C ALA A 507 -14.18 -0.46 -2.64
N HIS A 508 -15.36 -0.22 -3.24
CA HIS A 508 -15.55 -0.35 -4.68
C HIS A 508 -15.00 0.84 -5.46
N MET A 509 -15.07 2.05 -4.89
CA MET A 509 -14.62 3.28 -5.54
C MET A 509 -13.11 3.51 -5.45
N LYS A 510 -12.44 2.86 -4.50
CA LYS A 510 -10.96 2.81 -4.39
C LYS A 510 -10.42 1.63 -5.19
#